data_AF-A0A124GCG3-F1
#
_entry.id   AF-A0A124GCG3-F1
#
_cell.length_a   1.000
_cell.length_b   1.000
_cell.length_c   1.000
_cell.angle_alpha   90.00
_cell.angle_beta   90.00
_cell.angle_gamma   90.00
#
_symmetry.space_group_name_H-M   'P 1'
#
loop_
_entity.id
_entity.type
_entity.pdbx_description
1 polymer ?
#
loop_
_entity_poly.entity_id
_entity_poly.type
_entity_poly.pdbx_seq_one_letter_code
_entity_poly.pdbx_strand_id
1 'polypeptide(L)' 'MEQIKIVLNTLYLCIAFAMTHIAKHNGAQAAVDFKAELLSALKSGDLNMALMEVTKTFDFVIAKIEALGQPEA' A
#
# COMPACT_ATOMS: atom_id res chain seq x y z
N MET A 1 3.45 5.05 19.88
CA MET A 1 2.14 5.02 19.18
C MET A 1 2.01 6.11 18.11
N GLU A 2 2.34 7.37 18.38
CA GLU A 2 2.29 8.43 17.36
C GLU A 2 3.27 8.22 16.20
N GLN A 3 4.52 7.86 16.48
CA GLN A 3 5.50 7.59 15.43
C GLN A 3 5.06 6.45 14.51
N ILE A 4 4.43 5.40 15.05
CA ILE A 4 3.84 4.31 14.27
C ILE A 4 2.74 4.86 13.34
N LYS A 5 1.81 5.69 13.86
CA LYS A 5 0.79 6.34 13.02
C LYS A 5 1.38 7.22 11.93
N ILE A 6 2.45 7.95 12.22
CA ILE A 6 3.15 8.81 11.25
C ILE A 6 3.72 7.93 10.13
N VAL A 7 4.50 6.90 10.47
CA VAL A 7 5.09 5.96 9.49
C VAL A 7 4.01 5.31 8.62
N LEU A 8 2.89 4.89 9.22
CA LEU A 8 1.77 4.28 8.50
C LEU A 8 1.08 5.25 7.54
N ASN A 9 0.83 6.49 7.99
CA ASN A 9 0.23 7.51 7.14
C ASN A 9 1.18 7.91 6.00
N THR A 10 2.48 8.01 6.28
CA THR A 10 3.49 8.27 5.24
C THR A 10 3.56 7.14 4.23
N LEU A 11 3.56 5.88 4.67
CA LEU A 11 3.51 4.71 3.78
C LEU A 11 2.27 4.75 2.89
N TYR A 12 1.10 5.02 3.46
CA TYR A 12 -0.14 5.16 2.70
C TYR A 12 -0.05 6.26 1.64
N LEU A 13 0.47 7.43 1.99
CA LEU A 13 0.65 8.55 1.06
C LEU A 13 1.64 8.20 -0.07
N CYS A 14 2.73 7.50 0.24
CA CYS A 14 3.70 7.05 -0.76
C CYS A 14 3.07 6.06 -1.76
N ILE A 15 2.25 5.12 -1.28
CA ILE A 15 1.56 4.16 -2.15
C ILE A 15 0.51 4.86 -3.01
N ALA A 16 -0.27 5.79 -2.44
CA ALA A 16 -1.21 6.59 -3.20
C ALA A 16 -0.51 7.40 -4.31
N PHE A 17 0.62 8.03 -3.99
CA PHE A 17 1.43 8.74 -4.97
C PHE A 17 1.94 7.83 -6.08
N ALA A 18 2.45 6.64 -5.74
CA ALA A 18 2.90 5.64 -6.72
C ALA A 18 1.77 5.20 -7.65
N MET A 19 0.59 4.89 -7.11
CA MET A 19 -0.59 4.54 -7.91
C MET A 19 -1.00 5.66 -8.86
N THR A 20 -1.04 6.91 -8.40
CA THR A 20 -1.35 8.08 -9.25
C THR A 20 -0.30 8.27 -10.35
N HIS A 21 0.98 8.10 -10.02
CA HIS A 21 2.06 8.18 -11.00
C HIS A 21 1.91 7.09 -12.08
N ILE A 22 1.69 5.84 -11.67
CA ILE A 22 1.48 4.72 -12.60
C ILE A 22 0.22 4.95 -13.45
N ALA A 23 -0.89 5.41 -12.86
CA ALA A 23 -2.11 5.70 -13.62
C ALA A 23 -1.84 6.74 -14.72
N LYS A 24 -1.10 7.80 -14.38
CA LYS A 24 -0.76 8.90 -15.29
C LYS A 24 0.18 8.47 -16.43
N HIS A 25 1.12 7.56 -16.17
CA HIS A 25 2.19 7.21 -17.12
C HIS A 25 1.99 5.87 -17.84
N ASN A 26 1.28 4.94 -17.22
CA ASN A 26 1.10 3.56 -17.67
C ASN A 26 -0.39 3.17 -17.82
N GLY A 27 -1.31 4.04 -17.42
CA GLY A 27 -2.75 3.85 -17.51
C GLY A 27 -3.38 3.31 -16.23
N ALA A 28 -4.69 3.54 -16.09
CA ALA A 28 -5.45 3.17 -14.89
C ALA A 28 -5.37 1.67 -14.56
N GLN A 29 -5.37 0.80 -15.57
CA GLN A 29 -5.26 -0.64 -15.37
C GLN A 29 -3.92 -1.03 -14.74
N ALA A 30 -2.80 -0.43 -15.18
CA ALA A 30 -1.49 -0.70 -14.59
C ALA A 30 -1.41 -0.29 -13.11
N ALA A 31 -2.12 0.77 -12.71
CA ALA A 31 -2.21 1.18 -11.30
C ALA A 31 -3.04 0.19 -10.46
N VAL A 32 -4.10 -0.38 -11.05
CA VAL A 32 -4.92 -1.42 -10.42
C VAL A 32 -4.11 -2.71 -10.25
N ASP A 33 -3.39 -3.13 -11.28
CA ASP A 33 -2.57 -4.34 -11.27
C ASP A 33 -1.43 -4.21 -10.24
N PHE A 34 -0.76 -3.05 -10.21
CA PHE A 34 0.24 -2.73 -9.18
C PHE A 34 -0.31 -2.87 -7.75
N LYS A 35 -1.51 -2.32 -7.49
CA LYS A 35 -2.15 -2.44 -6.18
C LYS A 35 -2.44 -3.89 -5.82
N ALA A 36 -2.92 -4.68 -6.78
CA ALA A 36 -3.25 -6.10 -6.57
C ALA A 36 -1.99 -6.93 -6.27
N GLU A 37 -0.91 -6.74 -7.04
CA GLU A 37 0.38 -7.40 -6.82
C GLU A 37 0.98 -7.02 -5.47
N LEU A 38 0.97 -5.73 -5.10
CA LEU A 38 1.44 -5.24 -3.80
C LEU A 38 0.69 -5.90 -2.63
N LEU A 39 -0.65 -5.97 -2.71
CA LEU A 39 -1.46 -6.64 -1.69
C LEU A 39 -1.15 -8.13 -1.60
N SER A 40 -0.96 -8.81 -2.74
CA SER A 40 -0.59 -10.22 -2.78
C SER A 40 0.78 -10.47 -2.14
N ALA A 41 1.78 -9.66 -2.48
CA ALA A 41 3.14 -9.76 -1.94
C ALA A 41 3.20 -9.48 -0.43
N LEU A 42 2.37 -8.56 0.08
CA LEU A 42 2.21 -8.34 1.52
C LEU A 42 1.57 -9.56 2.20
N LYS A 43 0.45 -10.07 1.67
CA LYS A 43 -0.28 -11.20 2.28
C LYS A 43 0.50 -12.52 2.27
N SER A 44 1.31 -12.74 1.25
CA SER A 44 2.15 -13.94 1.10
C SER A 44 3.47 -13.87 1.87
N GLY A 45 3.95 -12.66 2.19
CA GLY A 45 5.24 -12.45 2.87
C GLY A 45 6.45 -12.30 1.97
N ASP A 46 6.23 -12.21 0.66
CA ASP A 46 7.29 -11.91 -0.32
C ASP A 46 7.91 -10.53 -0.08
N LEU A 47 7.14 -9.58 0.47
CA LEU A 47 7.68 -8.36 1.04
C LEU A 47 8.04 -8.60 2.50
N ASN A 48 9.35 -8.57 2.80
CA ASN A 48 9.92 -8.95 4.08
C ASN A 48 9.25 -8.19 5.26
N MET A 49 8.36 -8.90 5.96
CA MET A 49 7.51 -8.40 7.04
C MET A 49 8.28 -8.15 8.35
N ALA A 50 9.58 -8.47 8.41
CA ALA A 50 10.41 -8.37 9.61
C ALA A 50 10.50 -6.94 10.19
N LEU A 51 10.12 -5.91 9.41
CA LEU A 51 10.06 -4.52 9.89
C LEU A 51 8.83 -4.21 10.75
N MET A 52 7.82 -5.08 10.76
CA MET A 52 6.55 -4.87 11.44
C MET A 52 6.34 -5.94 12.51
N GLU A 53 7.13 -5.87 13.58
CA GLU A 53 7.21 -6.82 14.69
C GLU A 53 5.87 -7.12 15.42
N VAL A 54 4.79 -6.40 15.08
CA VAL A 54 3.46 -6.53 15.71
C VAL A 54 2.40 -6.80 14.64
N THR A 55 1.78 -7.98 14.69
CA THR A 55 0.72 -8.42 13.75
C THR A 55 -0.42 -7.41 13.62
N LYS A 56 -0.83 -6.74 14.72
CA LYS A 56 -1.88 -5.70 14.67
C LYS A 56 -1.50 -4.48 13.83
N THR A 57 -0.20 -4.14 13.78
CA THR A 57 0.30 -3.04 12.94
C THR A 57 0.30 -3.45 11.47
N PHE A 58 0.53 -4.73 11.20
CA PHE A 58 0.44 -5.33 9.88
C PHE A 58 -0.98 -5.33 9.31
N ASP A 59 -1.95 -5.82 10.08
CA ASP A 59 -3.36 -5.80 9.67
C ASP A 59 -3.85 -4.36 9.37
N PHE A 60 -3.36 -3.38 10.14
CA PHE A 60 -3.68 -1.97 9.90
C PHE A 60 -3.09 -1.44 8.59
N VAL A 61 -1.85 -1.81 8.22
CA VAL A 61 -1.26 -1.45 6.92
C VAL A 61 -2.08 -2.01 5.77
N ILE A 62 -2.41 -3.30 5.85
CA ILE A 62 -3.21 -3.97 4.82
C ILE A 62 -4.54 -3.23 4.64
N ALA A 63 -5.27 -2.97 5.73
CA ALA A 63 -6.55 -2.28 5.67
C ALA A 63 -6.45 -0.89 5.03
N LYS A 64 -5.34 -0.16 5.27
CA LYS A 64 -5.10 1.15 4.63
C LYS A 64 -4.86 1.03 3.13
N ILE A 65 -4.08 0.05 2.70
CA ILE A 65 -3.80 -0.18 1.28
C ILE A 65 -5.07 -0.66 0.56
N GLU A 66 -5.83 -1.57 1.17
CA GLU A 66 -7.11 -2.04 0.64
C GLU A 66 -8.09 -0.89 0.42
N ALA A 67 -8.14 0.08 1.34
CA ALA A 67 -9.00 1.26 1.27
C ALA A 67 -8.59 2.32 0.24
N LEU A 68 -7.41 2.21 -0.41
CA LEU A 68 -7.06 3.10 -1.51
C LEU A 68 -8.10 2.95 -2.64
N GLY A 69 -8.79 4.04 -3.00
CA GLY A 69 -9.70 4.03 -4.14
C GLY A 69 -8.98 3.70 -5.45
N GLN A 70 -9.74 3.34 -6.50
CA GLN A 70 -9.17 3.34 -7.84
C GLN A 70 -8.80 4.79 -8.20
N PRO A 71 -7.60 5.04 -8.77
CA PRO A 71 -7.29 6.36 -9.29
C PRO A 71 -8.34 6.73 -10.34
N GLU A 72 -9.03 7.86 -10.16
CA GLU A 72 -9.88 8.41 -11.22
C GLU A 72 -8.98 8.84 -12.38
N ALA A 73 -9.37 8.42 -13.59
CA ALA A 73 -8.61 8.60 -14.83
C ALA A 73 -8.49 10.07 -15.25
#